data_AF-A0AAU9P840-F1
#
_entry.id   AF-A0AAU9P840-F1
#
_cell.length_a   1.000
_cell.length_b   1.000
_cell.length_c   1.000
_cell.angle_alpha   90.00
_cell.angle_beta   90.00
_cell.angle_gamma   90.00
#
_symmetry.space_group_name_H-M   'P 1'
#
loop_
_entity.id
_entity.type
_entity.pdbx_description
1 polymer ?
#
loop_
_entity_poly.entity_id
_entity_poly.type
_entity_poly.pdbx_seq_one_letter_code
_entity_poly.pdbx_strand_id
1 'polypeptide(L)'
;MKKAGKFDQSRLGSIPLLSTIHIHRPIIDNSKPFQIMLFLGRCNQLLQVPLLQQPTVAATIGFRFYSSDLEFEIKRITKIINDHPFLDQPIHPKLSQIIPSTTISTSFVENVLGHLFASHSNGLKAFEFFKFSLQFSQFCPTSDAFEKTLHILTRMGNFNKAWELIEEIHKTHPSLLTLKSMSIMLSRIAKFQSFEETLEAFQKMEDKLSDHKQFGTDEFNLLLRAFCTQRQMKEAKSVFNKLYSRFSPTTKTMIFCFLDLKNLVMSLL
;
A
#
# COMPACT_ATOMS: atom_id res chain seq x y z
N MET A 1 44.29 -49.18 30.03
CA MET A 1 43.63 -50.49 29.79
C MET A 1 43.02 -50.49 28.40
N LYS A 2 43.44 -51.46 27.56
CA LYS A 2 42.78 -52.13 26.39
C LYS A 2 41.76 -51.34 25.54
N LYS A 3 41.73 -51.40 24.20
CA LYS A 3 42.59 -51.95 23.13
C LYS A 3 41.95 -51.51 21.79
N ALA A 4 42.77 -51.19 20.79
CA ALA A 4 42.36 -50.98 19.40
C ALA A 4 41.91 -52.30 18.73
N GLY A 5 41.02 -52.21 17.74
CA GLY A 5 40.65 -53.28 16.81
C GLY A 5 40.74 -52.76 15.38
N LYS A 6 41.46 -53.51 14.55
CA LYS A 6 41.97 -53.22 13.20
C LYS A 6 41.41 -54.30 12.24
N PHE A 7 41.59 -54.10 10.92
CA PHE A 7 41.41 -55.06 9.78
C PHE A 7 40.02 -55.10 9.11
N ASP A 8 39.85 -55.25 7.78
CA ASP A 8 40.77 -55.56 6.66
C ASP A 8 40.19 -55.08 5.31
N GLN A 9 41.05 -54.78 4.34
CA GLN A 9 40.73 -54.59 2.93
C GLN A 9 41.04 -55.88 2.16
N SER A 10 40.03 -56.59 1.67
CA SER A 10 40.11 -57.36 0.40
C SER A 10 38.80 -58.09 0.11
N ARG A 11 38.11 -57.65 -0.93
CA ARG A 11 37.44 -58.51 -1.91
C ARG A 11 37.02 -57.66 -3.10
N LEU A 12 37.77 -57.84 -4.19
CA LEU A 12 37.42 -57.43 -5.54
C LEU A 12 36.11 -58.10 -5.98
N GLY A 13 35.30 -57.37 -6.72
CA GLY A 13 34.09 -57.86 -7.39
C GLY A 13 33.54 -56.83 -8.39
N SER A 14 34.20 -56.76 -9.54
CA SER A 14 33.78 -56.34 -10.88
C SER A 14 32.41 -55.67 -11.14
N ILE A 15 32.48 -54.43 -11.66
CA ILE A 15 31.70 -53.67 -12.70
C ILE A 15 30.47 -54.37 -13.35
N PRO A 16 29.35 -53.65 -13.68
CA PRO A 16 29.27 -52.87 -14.94
C PRO A 16 28.68 -51.44 -14.82
N LEU A 17 29.04 -50.64 -15.83
CA LEU A 17 28.73 -49.24 -16.11
C LEU A 17 27.23 -48.91 -16.28
N LEU A 18 26.79 -47.71 -15.89
CA LEU A 18 26.09 -46.75 -16.79
C LEU A 18 25.81 -45.38 -16.15
N SER A 19 26.25 -44.35 -16.88
CA SER A 19 25.71 -42.99 -17.03
C SER A 19 25.55 -42.04 -15.84
N THR A 20 26.54 -41.16 -15.70
CA THR A 20 26.47 -39.68 -15.90
C THR A 20 25.28 -38.90 -15.34
N ILE A 21 25.51 -38.12 -14.28
CA ILE A 21 25.08 -36.70 -14.17
C ILE A 21 26.17 -35.94 -13.38
N HIS A 22 26.99 -35.14 -14.06
CA HIS A 22 27.92 -34.20 -13.44
C HIS A 22 27.25 -32.83 -13.28
N ILE A 23 27.21 -32.36 -12.03
CA ILE A 23 26.90 -30.99 -11.64
C ILE A 23 28.18 -30.18 -11.84
N HIS A 24 28.13 -29.09 -12.63
CA HIS A 24 29.18 -28.07 -12.61
C HIS A 24 28.60 -26.66 -12.72
N ARG A 25 29.01 -25.82 -11.76
CA ARG A 25 28.79 -24.36 -11.72
C ARG A 25 29.26 -23.69 -13.02
N PRO A 26 28.56 -22.67 -13.54
CA PRO A 26 29.14 -21.83 -14.57
C PRO A 26 30.11 -20.81 -13.95
N ILE A 27 31.33 -20.87 -14.49
CA ILE A 27 32.39 -19.88 -14.43
C ILE A 27 31.94 -18.68 -15.27
N ILE A 28 32.11 -17.46 -14.76
CA ILE A 28 31.84 -16.21 -15.49
C ILE A 28 33.08 -15.89 -16.33
N ASP A 29 32.96 -16.03 -17.65
CA ASP A 29 33.96 -15.57 -18.63
C ASP A 29 33.46 -14.25 -19.27
N ASN A 30 34.23 -13.18 -19.04
CA ASN A 30 33.98 -11.80 -19.47
C ASN A 30 34.60 -11.54 -20.85
N SER A 31 34.09 -12.19 -21.89
CA SER A 31 34.56 -11.94 -23.26
C SER A 31 33.46 -12.11 -24.32
N LYS A 32 32.51 -11.15 -24.38
CA LYS A 32 31.76 -10.65 -25.58
C LYS A 32 30.52 -9.81 -25.17
N PRO A 33 30.46 -8.49 -25.41
CA PRO A 33 29.34 -7.63 -25.02
C PRO A 33 28.31 -7.46 -26.15
N PHE A 34 27.84 -8.55 -26.73
CA PHE A 34 26.79 -8.51 -27.75
C PHE A 34 25.97 -9.79 -27.66
N GLN A 35 24.89 -9.76 -26.87
CA GLN A 35 23.64 -10.55 -27.04
C GLN A 35 22.71 -10.41 -25.80
N ILE A 36 22.37 -9.18 -25.40
CA ILE A 36 21.16 -8.88 -24.59
C ILE A 36 20.38 -7.73 -25.26
N MET A 37 20.09 -7.89 -26.55
CA MET A 37 19.22 -6.96 -27.27
C MET A 37 18.40 -7.71 -28.31
N LEU A 38 17.69 -8.75 -27.89
CA LEU A 38 16.78 -9.49 -28.78
C LEU A 38 15.46 -9.91 -28.12
N PHE A 39 14.98 -9.13 -27.15
CA PHE A 39 13.56 -9.17 -26.72
C PHE A 39 12.87 -7.80 -26.66
N LEU A 40 13.53 -6.73 -27.15
CA LEU A 40 12.92 -5.41 -27.42
C LEU A 40 12.90 -5.11 -28.93
N GLY A 41 12.64 -6.14 -29.74
CA GLY A 41 12.81 -6.09 -31.20
C GLY A 41 11.56 -6.42 -32.02
N ARG A 42 10.34 -6.32 -31.46
CA ARG A 42 9.11 -6.63 -32.22
C ARG A 42 7.97 -5.62 -32.17
N CYS A 43 8.20 -4.40 -31.70
CA CYS A 43 7.20 -3.32 -31.77
C CYS A 43 7.72 -2.04 -32.43
N ASN A 44 8.71 -2.11 -33.35
CA ASN A 44 9.31 -0.90 -33.92
C ASN A 44 9.47 -0.86 -35.44
N GLN A 45 8.54 -1.45 -36.20
CA GLN A 45 8.54 -1.34 -37.66
C GLN A 45 7.21 -0.96 -38.33
N LEU A 46 6.25 -0.37 -37.61
CA LEU A 46 5.04 0.19 -38.28
C LEU A 46 4.60 1.57 -37.76
N LEU A 47 5.54 2.45 -37.38
CA LEU A 47 5.23 3.87 -37.16
C LEU A 47 6.38 4.75 -37.65
N GLN A 48 6.52 4.92 -38.96
CA GLN A 48 7.04 6.18 -39.50
C GLN A 48 5.88 7.17 -39.46
N VAL A 49 5.80 7.98 -38.41
CA VAL A 49 4.94 9.17 -38.35
C VAL A 49 5.82 10.38 -38.65
N PRO A 50 5.49 11.23 -39.63
CA PRO A 50 6.26 12.44 -39.89
C PRO A 50 6.13 13.40 -38.71
N LEU A 51 7.25 14.01 -38.33
CA LEU A 51 7.31 15.19 -37.46
C LEU A 51 6.40 16.29 -38.03
N LEU A 52 5.27 16.57 -37.38
CA LEU A 52 4.56 17.83 -37.53
C LEU A 52 4.42 18.50 -36.15
N GLN A 53 5.07 19.64 -36.04
CA GLN A 53 4.97 20.59 -34.95
C GLN A 53 3.54 21.17 -34.89
N GLN A 54 3.10 21.42 -33.66
CA GLN A 54 1.91 22.15 -33.17
C GLN A 54 0.63 21.33 -32.93
N PRO A 55 -0.01 21.47 -31.74
CA PRO A 55 -1.34 20.92 -31.51
C PRO A 55 -2.35 21.73 -32.33
N THR A 56 -3.01 21.06 -33.27
CA THR A 56 -4.16 21.63 -33.99
C THR A 56 -5.27 21.98 -33.00
N VAL A 57 -5.93 23.11 -33.23
CA VAL A 57 -6.99 23.66 -32.37
C VAL A 57 -8.10 22.63 -32.13
N ALA A 58 -8.38 21.75 -33.10
CA ALA A 58 -9.34 20.65 -32.98
C ALA A 58 -8.95 19.57 -31.95
N ALA A 59 -7.66 19.24 -31.80
CA ALA A 59 -7.19 18.30 -30.79
C ALA A 59 -7.28 18.91 -29.39
N THR A 60 -6.96 20.21 -29.26
CA THR A 60 -7.12 20.97 -28.00
C THR A 60 -8.58 21.14 -27.62
N ILE A 61 -9.48 21.38 -28.59
CA ILE A 61 -10.93 21.49 -28.37
C ILE A 61 -11.52 20.12 -28.03
N GLY A 62 -11.17 19.05 -28.76
CA GLY A 62 -11.62 17.69 -28.48
C GLY A 62 -11.14 17.18 -27.11
N PHE A 63 -9.88 17.47 -26.75
CA PHE A 63 -9.36 17.18 -25.42
C PHE A 63 -10.06 17.99 -24.32
N ARG A 64 -10.35 19.29 -24.55
CA ARG A 64 -11.13 20.10 -23.59
C ARG A 64 -12.56 19.60 -23.44
N PHE A 65 -13.22 19.23 -24.54
CA PHE A 65 -14.61 18.74 -24.53
C PHE A 65 -14.71 17.37 -23.82
N TYR A 66 -13.78 16.46 -24.12
CA TYR A 66 -13.66 15.19 -23.41
C TYR A 66 -13.34 15.40 -21.92
N SER A 67 -12.46 16.35 -21.60
CA SER A 67 -12.13 16.71 -20.22
C SER A 67 -13.33 17.29 -19.47
N SER A 68 -14.17 18.11 -20.10
CA SER A 68 -15.38 18.66 -19.47
C SER A 68 -16.45 17.60 -19.24
N ASP A 69 -16.61 16.67 -20.19
CA ASP A 69 -17.53 15.54 -20.03
C ASP A 69 -17.06 14.63 -18.90
N LEU A 70 -15.76 14.33 -18.82
CA LEU A 70 -15.19 13.54 -17.74
C LEU A 70 -15.35 14.21 -16.37
N GLU A 71 -15.15 15.52 -16.28
CA GLU A 71 -15.35 16.27 -15.03
C GLU A 71 -16.82 16.25 -14.59
N PHE A 72 -17.75 16.37 -15.55
CA PHE A 72 -19.18 16.23 -15.30
C PHE A 72 -19.55 14.83 -14.81
N GLU A 73 -19.00 13.78 -15.43
CA GLU A 73 -19.12 12.38 -14.98
C GLU A 73 -18.63 12.21 -13.53
N ILE A 74 -17.42 12.69 -13.22
CA ILE A 74 -16.83 12.61 -11.87
C ILE A 74 -17.74 13.28 -10.84
N LYS A 75 -18.23 14.50 -11.13
CA LYS A 75 -19.14 15.24 -10.24
C LYS A 75 -20.46 14.50 -10.05
N ARG A 76 -21.04 13.94 -11.11
CA ARG A 76 -22.29 13.18 -11.02
C ARG A 76 -22.13 11.93 -10.17
N ILE A 77 -21.07 11.14 -10.40
CA ILE A 77 -20.81 9.93 -9.61
C ILE A 77 -20.56 10.29 -8.14
N THR A 78 -19.75 11.32 -7.88
CA THR A 78 -19.52 11.83 -6.52
C THR A 78 -20.85 12.19 -5.84
N LYS A 79 -21.73 12.90 -6.55
CA LYS A 79 -23.06 13.28 -6.04
C LYS A 79 -23.90 12.05 -5.73
N ILE A 80 -23.95 11.06 -6.62
CA ILE A 80 -24.71 9.82 -6.42
C ILE A 80 -24.21 9.06 -5.17
N ILE A 81 -22.89 8.99 -4.97
CA ILE A 81 -22.28 8.34 -3.81
C ILE A 81 -22.65 9.07 -2.52
N ASN A 82 -22.61 10.41 -2.53
CA ASN A 82 -22.92 11.24 -1.37
C ASN A 82 -24.42 11.26 -1.01
N ASP A 83 -25.27 11.33 -2.03
CA ASP A 83 -26.72 11.43 -1.87
C ASP A 83 -27.38 10.05 -1.68
N HIS A 84 -26.61 8.97 -1.54
CA HIS A 84 -27.13 7.61 -1.39
C HIS A 84 -27.91 7.48 -0.06
N PRO A 85 -29.24 7.23 -0.10
CA PRO A 85 -30.12 7.40 1.07
C PRO A 85 -30.03 6.27 2.10
N PHE A 86 -29.46 5.11 1.75
CA PHE A 86 -29.42 3.94 2.62
C PHE A 86 -27.98 3.54 2.97
N LEU A 87 -27.70 3.37 4.26
CA LEU A 87 -26.38 2.92 4.73
C LEU A 87 -26.10 1.47 4.33
N ASP A 88 -27.09 0.60 4.46
CA ASP A 88 -26.92 -0.86 4.34
C ASP A 88 -27.14 -1.41 2.93
N GLN A 89 -27.70 -0.62 2.02
CA GLN A 89 -27.89 -1.07 0.63
C GLN A 89 -26.61 -0.84 -0.19
N PRO A 90 -26.10 -1.87 -0.88
CA PRO A 90 -24.88 -1.73 -1.68
C PRO A 90 -25.12 -0.79 -2.86
N ILE A 91 -24.18 0.12 -3.11
CA ILE A 91 -24.22 1.03 -4.25
C ILE A 91 -23.85 0.33 -5.59
N HIS A 92 -23.21 -0.84 -5.51
CA HIS A 92 -22.73 -1.62 -6.65
C HIS A 92 -23.74 -1.78 -7.80
N PRO A 93 -25.02 -2.19 -7.57
CA PRO A 93 -26.00 -2.33 -8.65
C PRO A 93 -26.28 -1.00 -9.36
N LYS A 94 -26.29 0.10 -8.60
CA LYS A 94 -26.51 1.44 -9.15
C LYS A 94 -25.30 1.93 -9.94
N LEU A 95 -24.08 1.70 -9.45
CA LEU A 95 -22.86 2.03 -10.17
C LEU A 95 -22.73 1.24 -11.48
N SER A 96 -23.06 -0.05 -11.46
CA SER A 96 -22.97 -0.93 -12.63
C SER A 96 -23.90 -0.49 -13.77
N GLN A 97 -25.05 0.11 -13.45
CA GLN A 97 -25.98 0.64 -14.45
C GLN A 97 -25.55 1.99 -15.02
N ILE A 98 -24.76 2.76 -14.27
CA ILE A 98 -24.47 4.17 -14.59
C ILE A 98 -23.08 4.34 -15.18
N ILE A 99 -22.10 3.57 -14.73
CA ILE A 99 -20.71 3.71 -15.15
C ILE A 99 -20.40 2.63 -16.20
N PRO A 100 -20.16 3.01 -17.47
CA PRO A 100 -19.66 2.08 -18.46
C PRO A 100 -18.31 1.52 -18.00
N SER A 101 -18.11 0.21 -18.16
CA SER A 101 -16.86 -0.47 -17.76
C SER A 101 -15.61 0.16 -18.39
N THR A 102 -15.75 0.76 -19.59
CA THR A 102 -14.69 1.46 -20.32
C THR A 102 -14.22 2.76 -19.66
N THR A 103 -15.01 3.33 -18.74
CA THR A 103 -14.71 4.61 -18.08
C THR A 103 -13.89 4.43 -16.79
N ILE A 104 -13.90 3.23 -16.21
CA ILE A 104 -13.17 2.92 -14.97
C ILE A 104 -11.67 2.79 -15.24
N SER A 105 -10.99 3.93 -15.27
CA SER A 105 -9.53 4.05 -15.35
C SER A 105 -8.95 4.52 -14.02
N THR A 106 -7.65 4.32 -13.80
CA THR A 106 -6.94 4.81 -12.60
C THR A 106 -7.17 6.31 -12.37
N SER A 107 -7.02 7.14 -13.40
CA SER A 107 -7.23 8.59 -13.27
C SER A 107 -8.68 8.93 -12.89
N PHE A 108 -9.67 8.26 -13.49
CA PHE A 108 -11.08 8.49 -13.15
C PHE A 108 -11.36 8.16 -11.67
N VAL A 109 -10.90 6.99 -11.21
CA VAL A 109 -11.12 6.53 -9.83
C VAL A 109 -10.43 7.44 -8.82
N GLU A 110 -9.18 7.84 -9.06
CA GLU A 110 -8.46 8.79 -8.19
C GLU A 110 -9.16 10.14 -8.09
N ASN A 111 -9.69 10.65 -9.21
CA ASN A 111 -10.44 11.90 -9.21
C ASN A 111 -11.75 11.79 -8.41
N VAL A 112 -12.55 10.73 -8.63
CA VAL A 112 -13.76 10.49 -7.84
C VAL A 112 -13.42 10.39 -6.35
N LEU A 113 -12.41 9.60 -5.98
CA LEU A 113 -11.97 9.48 -4.58
C LEU A 113 -11.45 10.80 -4.01
N GLY A 114 -10.80 11.63 -4.83
CA GLY A 114 -10.37 12.98 -4.44
C GLY A 114 -11.56 13.87 -4.08
N HIS A 115 -12.61 13.85 -4.90
CA HIS A 115 -13.85 14.57 -4.62
C HIS A 115 -14.57 14.02 -3.38
N LEU A 116 -14.61 12.69 -3.21
CA LEU A 116 -15.21 12.07 -2.02
C LEU A 116 -14.43 12.43 -0.74
N PHE A 117 -13.11 12.44 -0.83
CA PHE A 117 -12.24 12.82 0.28
C PHE A 117 -12.46 14.28 0.69
N ALA A 118 -12.57 15.19 -0.29
CA ALA A 118 -12.79 16.62 -0.08
C ALA A 118 -14.20 16.93 0.43
N SER A 119 -15.22 16.17 0.00
CA SER A 119 -16.61 16.38 0.41
C SER A 119 -17.00 15.69 1.73
N HIS A 120 -16.04 15.06 2.42
CA HIS A 120 -16.30 14.33 3.67
C HIS A 120 -17.38 13.25 3.53
N SER A 121 -17.34 12.53 2.41
CA SER A 121 -18.29 11.49 2.05
C SER A 121 -18.44 10.37 3.08
N ASN A 122 -19.55 9.64 2.95
CA ASN A 122 -19.78 8.41 3.69
C ASN A 122 -18.67 7.38 3.39
N GLY A 123 -17.96 6.93 4.44
CA GLY A 123 -16.86 5.99 4.34
C GLY A 123 -17.24 4.65 3.73
N LEU A 124 -18.44 4.14 4.03
CA LEU A 124 -18.91 2.87 3.49
C LEU A 124 -19.12 2.94 1.97
N LYS A 125 -19.69 4.05 1.47
CA LYS A 125 -19.97 4.21 0.04
C LYS A 125 -18.69 4.48 -0.76
N ALA A 126 -17.73 5.22 -0.20
CA ALA A 126 -16.41 5.36 -0.79
C ALA A 126 -15.68 4.00 -0.88
N PHE A 127 -15.78 3.17 0.16
CA PHE A 127 -15.24 1.81 0.16
C PHE A 127 -15.89 0.92 -0.90
N GLU A 128 -17.22 0.90 -0.98
CA GLU A 128 -17.96 0.16 -2.00
C GLU A 128 -17.58 0.61 -3.42
N PHE A 129 -17.40 1.92 -3.66
CA PHE A 129 -16.93 2.43 -4.94
C PHE A 129 -15.51 1.97 -5.28
N PHE A 130 -14.59 1.99 -4.32
CA PHE A 130 -13.23 1.50 -4.53
C PHE A 130 -13.22 -0.01 -4.83
N LYS A 131 -13.99 -0.80 -4.06
CA LYS A 131 -14.18 -2.23 -4.26
C LYS A 131 -14.79 -2.58 -5.61
N PHE A 132 -15.78 -1.81 -6.05
CA PHE A 132 -16.34 -1.90 -7.40
C PHE A 132 -15.28 -1.65 -8.46
N SER A 133 -14.45 -0.62 -8.28
CA SER A 133 -13.41 -0.26 -9.23
C SER A 133 -12.36 -1.36 -9.41
N LEU A 134 -12.02 -2.10 -8.35
CA LEU A 134 -11.10 -3.25 -8.39
C LEU A 134 -11.55 -4.40 -9.30
N GLN A 135 -12.82 -4.45 -9.70
CA GLN A 135 -13.35 -5.50 -10.58
C GLN A 135 -12.97 -5.27 -12.06
N PHE A 136 -12.48 -4.09 -12.41
CA PHE A 136 -12.20 -3.69 -13.78
C PHE A 136 -10.70 -3.78 -14.08
N SER A 137 -10.35 -4.52 -15.14
CA SER A 137 -8.95 -4.72 -15.54
C SER A 137 -8.25 -3.43 -15.98
N GLN A 138 -9.01 -2.39 -16.32
CA GLN A 138 -8.49 -1.07 -16.70
C GLN A 138 -8.08 -0.23 -15.48
N PHE A 139 -8.48 -0.64 -14.27
CA PHE A 139 -8.10 0.03 -13.04
C PHE A 139 -6.93 -0.68 -12.37
N CYS A 140 -5.79 -0.01 -12.35
CA CYS A 140 -4.68 -0.38 -11.47
C CYS A 140 -4.77 0.45 -10.19
N PRO A 141 -4.99 -0.15 -9.01
CA PRO A 141 -5.03 0.59 -7.76
C PRO A 141 -3.67 1.22 -7.43
N THR A 142 -3.71 2.44 -6.90
CA THR A 142 -2.53 3.21 -6.51
C THR A 142 -2.51 3.44 -5.00
N SER A 143 -1.34 3.81 -4.48
CA SER A 143 -1.19 4.17 -3.05
C SER A 143 -2.12 5.33 -2.71
N ASP A 144 -2.28 6.28 -3.63
CA ASP A 144 -3.14 7.46 -3.42
C ASP A 144 -4.64 7.10 -3.33
N ALA A 145 -5.15 6.30 -4.27
CA ALA A 145 -6.53 5.83 -4.24
C ALA A 145 -6.84 5.00 -2.98
N PHE A 146 -5.93 4.09 -2.62
CA PHE A 146 -6.03 3.27 -1.41
C PHE A 146 -6.02 4.14 -0.15
N GLU A 147 -5.03 5.04 0.01
CA GLU A 147 -4.88 5.89 1.18
C GLU A 147 -6.05 6.86 1.34
N LYS A 148 -6.58 7.42 0.24
CA LYS A 148 -7.80 8.26 0.26
C LYS A 148 -8.98 7.47 0.80
N THR A 149 -9.23 6.27 0.26
CA THR A 149 -10.32 5.39 0.70
C THR A 149 -10.19 5.03 2.18
N LEU A 150 -8.99 4.63 2.60
CA LEU A 150 -8.67 4.31 4.00
C LEU A 150 -8.91 5.53 4.92
N HIS A 151 -8.51 6.72 4.49
CA HIS A 151 -8.72 7.93 5.26
C HIS A 151 -10.21 8.31 5.36
N ILE A 152 -11.01 8.14 4.31
CA ILE A 152 -12.46 8.41 4.38
C ILE A 152 -13.11 7.44 5.39
N LEU A 153 -12.81 6.14 5.30
CA LEU A 153 -13.33 5.12 6.21
C LEU A 153 -13.00 5.42 7.69
N THR A 154 -11.71 5.64 7.97
CA THR A 154 -11.23 5.90 9.34
C THR A 154 -11.69 7.23 9.90
N ARG A 155 -11.94 8.24 9.04
CA ARG A 155 -12.54 9.52 9.45
C ARG A 155 -13.96 9.32 10.00
N MET A 156 -14.72 8.38 9.44
CA MET A 156 -16.08 8.04 9.86
C MET A 156 -16.13 6.97 10.96
N GLY A 157 -14.98 6.56 11.50
CA GLY A 157 -14.90 5.51 12.52
C GLY A 157 -15.20 4.10 12.00
N ASN A 158 -15.26 3.89 10.68
CA ASN A 158 -15.53 2.58 10.08
C ASN A 158 -14.28 1.67 10.11
N PHE A 159 -13.70 1.44 11.29
CA PHE A 159 -12.44 0.71 11.47
C PHE A 159 -12.51 -0.76 11.01
N ASN A 160 -13.66 -1.42 11.18
CA ASN A 160 -13.84 -2.80 10.71
C ASN A 160 -13.66 -2.90 9.18
N LYS A 161 -14.27 -1.98 8.43
CA LYS A 161 -14.12 -1.90 6.96
C LYS A 161 -12.74 -1.39 6.54
N ALA A 162 -12.11 -0.52 7.33
CA ALA A 162 -10.73 -0.12 7.09
C ALA A 162 -9.75 -1.31 7.23
N TRP A 163 -9.95 -2.18 8.23
CA TRP A 163 -9.18 -3.41 8.36
C TRP A 163 -9.43 -4.39 7.21
N GLU A 164 -10.69 -4.57 6.80
CA GLU A 164 -11.05 -5.39 5.64
C GLU A 164 -10.30 -4.91 4.39
N LEU A 165 -10.29 -3.59 4.14
CA LEU A 165 -9.56 -2.98 3.03
C LEU A 165 -8.04 -3.23 3.12
N ILE A 166 -7.43 -3.03 4.28
CA ILE A 166 -5.99 -3.27 4.50
C ILE A 166 -5.65 -4.73 4.22
N GLU A 167 -6.43 -5.68 4.74
CA GLU A 167 -6.17 -7.11 4.57
C GLU A 167 -6.33 -7.56 3.12
N GLU A 168 -7.27 -6.98 2.39
CA GLU A 168 -7.42 -7.23 0.96
C GLU A 168 -6.26 -6.67 0.14
N ILE A 169 -5.85 -5.42 0.39
CA ILE A 169 -4.72 -4.80 -0.29
C ILE A 169 -3.41 -5.50 0.06
N HIS A 170 -3.23 -5.96 1.30
CA HIS A 170 -2.08 -6.78 1.67
C HIS A 170 -1.97 -8.05 0.81
N LYS A 171 -3.09 -8.73 0.59
CA LYS A 171 -3.14 -9.98 -0.19
C LYS A 171 -2.98 -9.75 -1.69
N THR A 172 -3.55 -8.68 -2.23
CA THR A 172 -3.67 -8.48 -3.68
C THR A 172 -2.61 -7.54 -4.24
N HIS A 173 -2.23 -6.50 -3.49
CA HIS A 173 -1.33 -5.42 -3.90
C HIS A 173 -0.44 -4.97 -2.73
N PRO A 174 0.39 -5.86 -2.14
CA PRO A 174 1.14 -5.57 -0.91
C PRO A 174 2.03 -4.32 -1.00
N SER A 175 2.53 -3.98 -2.19
CA SER A 175 3.35 -2.79 -2.42
C SER A 175 2.62 -1.45 -2.17
N LEU A 176 1.28 -1.46 -2.10
CA LEU A 176 0.47 -0.27 -1.79
C LEU A 176 0.36 0.00 -0.29
N LEU A 177 0.76 -0.94 0.57
CA LEU A 177 0.83 -0.72 2.01
C LEU A 177 2.09 0.03 2.38
N THR A 178 1.92 1.33 2.58
CA THR A 178 2.99 2.25 2.94
C THR A 178 2.95 2.61 4.43
N LEU A 179 4.04 3.13 4.98
CA LEU A 179 4.08 3.78 6.30
C LEU A 179 2.99 4.87 6.43
N LYS A 180 2.65 5.54 5.33
CA LYS A 180 1.59 6.55 5.32
C LYS A 180 0.21 5.92 5.57
N SER A 181 -0.10 4.80 4.93
CA SER A 181 -1.36 4.07 5.16
C SER A 181 -1.50 3.58 6.62
N MET A 182 -0.41 3.04 7.19
CA MET A 182 -0.35 2.65 8.61
C MET A 182 -0.56 3.86 9.53
N SER A 183 0.08 4.98 9.21
CA SER A 183 -0.06 6.23 9.96
C SER A 183 -1.49 6.76 9.95
N ILE A 184 -2.20 6.68 8.83
CA ILE A 184 -3.62 7.08 8.72
C ILE A 184 -4.46 6.28 9.70
N MET A 185 -4.29 4.96 9.70
CA MET A 185 -5.06 4.05 10.56
C MET A 185 -4.74 4.27 12.05
N LEU A 186 -3.46 4.23 12.43
CA LEU A 186 -3.03 4.41 13.83
C LEU A 186 -3.43 5.77 14.40
N SER A 187 -3.25 6.85 13.64
CA SER A 187 -3.59 8.21 14.11
C SER A 187 -5.09 8.38 14.33
N ARG A 188 -5.93 7.67 13.57
CA ARG A 188 -7.39 7.72 13.71
C ARG A 188 -7.86 6.84 14.86
N ILE A 189 -7.26 5.66 15.02
CA ILE A 189 -7.51 4.81 16.19
C ILE A 189 -7.16 5.56 17.48
N ALA A 190 -5.95 6.13 17.59
CA ALA A 190 -5.54 6.91 18.77
C ALA A 190 -6.48 8.09 19.09
N LYS A 191 -7.15 8.63 18.07
CA LYS A 191 -8.11 9.72 18.23
C LYS A 191 -9.45 9.26 18.83
N PHE A 192 -9.92 8.07 18.46
CA PHE A 192 -11.29 7.62 18.73
C PHE A 192 -11.38 6.44 19.70
N GLN A 193 -10.28 5.74 19.95
CA GLN A 193 -10.19 4.54 20.76
C GLN A 193 -9.23 4.74 21.94
N SER A 194 -9.19 3.77 22.84
CA SER A 194 -8.31 3.78 24.01
C SER A 194 -6.83 3.61 23.65
N PHE A 195 -5.98 3.89 24.65
CA PHE A 195 -4.54 3.64 24.57
C PHE A 195 -4.25 2.17 24.26
N GLU A 196 -4.94 1.27 24.97
CA GLU A 196 -4.82 -0.18 24.82
C GLU A 196 -5.22 -0.64 23.42
N GLU A 197 -6.38 -0.19 22.92
CA GLU A 197 -6.84 -0.51 21.56
C GLU A 197 -5.87 0.00 20.48
N THR A 198 -5.21 1.14 20.73
CA THR A 198 -4.19 1.67 19.82
C THR A 198 -2.93 0.79 19.80
N LEU A 199 -2.50 0.29 20.95
CA LEU A 199 -1.39 -0.66 21.03
C LEU A 199 -1.75 -2.01 20.40
N GLU A 200 -2.97 -2.49 20.61
CA GLU A 200 -3.47 -3.71 19.95
C GLU A 200 -3.53 -3.54 18.44
N ALA A 201 -3.96 -2.39 17.95
CA ALA A 201 -3.95 -2.08 16.52
C ALA A 201 -2.53 -2.07 15.95
N PHE A 202 -1.56 -1.50 16.67
CA PHE A 202 -0.15 -1.53 16.28
C PHE A 202 0.39 -2.96 16.21
N GLN A 203 0.12 -3.77 17.23
CA GLN A 203 0.52 -5.18 17.25
C GLN A 203 -0.16 -5.97 16.11
N LYS A 204 -1.44 -5.72 15.86
CA LYS A 204 -2.17 -6.34 14.76
C LYS A 204 -1.57 -5.99 13.39
N MET A 205 -1.11 -4.75 13.20
CA MET A 205 -0.39 -4.40 11.96
C MET A 205 0.92 -5.17 11.86
N GLU A 206 1.65 -5.28 12.96
CA GLU A 206 2.91 -6.03 12.99
C GLU A 206 2.69 -7.50 12.63
N ASP A 207 1.71 -8.15 13.25
CA ASP A 207 1.44 -9.57 13.07
C ASP A 207 0.92 -9.89 11.66
N LYS A 208 0.10 -9.00 11.09
CA LYS A 208 -0.59 -9.25 9.81
C LYS A 208 0.13 -8.72 8.57
N LEU A 209 0.89 -7.63 8.69
CA LEU A 209 1.40 -6.87 7.54
C LEU A 209 2.92 -6.98 7.37
N SER A 210 3.63 -7.59 8.32
CA SER A 210 5.10 -7.60 8.32
C SER A 210 5.70 -8.89 7.76
N ASP A 211 4.89 -9.82 7.26
CA ASP A 211 5.35 -11.14 6.78
C ASP A 211 6.33 -11.82 7.77
N HIS A 212 5.97 -11.82 9.06
CA HIS A 212 6.77 -12.35 10.17
C HIS A 212 8.07 -11.58 10.49
N LYS A 213 8.28 -10.39 9.92
CA LYS A 213 9.32 -9.45 10.35
C LYS A 213 8.82 -8.63 11.53
N GLN A 214 9.74 -8.26 12.41
CA GLN A 214 9.44 -7.28 13.43
C GLN A 214 9.46 -5.88 12.82
N PHE A 215 8.54 -5.03 13.27
CA PHE A 215 8.58 -3.61 13.02
C PHE A 215 9.90 -3.01 13.45
N GLY A 216 10.31 -1.96 12.73
CA GLY A 216 11.52 -1.21 12.99
C GLY A 216 11.22 0.14 13.63
N THR A 217 12.23 0.99 13.62
CA THR A 217 12.15 2.33 14.22
C THR A 217 11.15 3.24 13.51
N ASP A 218 10.91 3.06 12.21
CA ASP A 218 9.99 3.91 11.46
C ASP A 218 8.54 3.67 11.87
N GLU A 219 8.11 2.42 12.00
CA GLU A 219 6.77 2.05 12.48
C GLU A 219 6.58 2.49 13.94
N PHE A 220 7.60 2.32 14.78
CA PHE A 220 7.58 2.82 16.15
C PHE A 220 7.38 4.35 16.20
N ASN A 221 8.07 5.09 15.33
CA ASN A 221 7.88 6.54 15.22
C ASN A 221 6.45 6.90 14.74
N LEU A 222 5.78 6.06 13.95
CA LEU A 222 4.37 6.27 13.60
C LEU A 222 3.46 6.17 14.81
N LEU A 223 3.68 5.17 15.68
CA LEU A 223 2.90 5.00 16.89
C LEU A 223 3.06 6.20 17.84
N LEU A 224 4.30 6.65 18.06
CA LEU A 224 4.55 7.86 18.86
C LEU A 224 3.88 9.09 18.23
N ARG A 225 4.04 9.27 16.91
CA ARG A 225 3.41 10.38 16.19
C ARG A 225 1.89 10.35 16.30
N ALA A 226 1.25 9.18 16.30
CA ALA A 226 -0.19 9.04 16.45
C ALA A 226 -0.66 9.67 17.77
N PHE A 227 -0.04 9.29 18.90
CA PHE A 227 -0.35 9.87 20.22
C PHE A 227 0.02 11.35 20.31
N CYS A 228 1.18 11.75 19.79
CA CYS A 228 1.59 13.16 19.80
C CYS A 228 0.61 14.05 19.03
N THR A 229 0.16 13.60 17.86
CA THR A 229 -0.81 14.34 17.02
C THR A 229 -2.16 14.50 17.73
N GLN A 230 -2.54 13.57 18.61
CA GLN A 230 -3.76 13.66 19.43
C GLN A 230 -3.53 14.39 20.77
N ARG A 231 -2.35 14.98 21.00
CA ARG A 231 -1.96 15.65 22.25
C ARG A 231 -1.98 14.72 23.48
N GLN A 232 -1.87 13.41 23.27
CA GLN A 232 -1.85 12.36 24.29
C GLN A 232 -0.40 12.12 24.74
N MET A 233 0.19 13.12 25.42
CA MET A 233 1.62 13.09 25.77
C MET A 233 1.98 12.07 26.85
N LYS A 234 1.04 11.80 27.77
CA LYS A 234 1.25 10.80 28.82
C LYS A 234 1.35 9.40 28.20
N GLU A 235 0.48 9.13 27.25
CA GLU A 235 0.40 7.92 26.44
C GLU A 235 1.64 7.78 25.56
N ALA A 236 2.06 8.85 24.86
CA ALA A 236 3.27 8.85 24.06
C ALA A 236 4.52 8.52 24.90
N LYS A 237 4.63 9.10 26.10
CA LYS A 237 5.72 8.79 27.05
C LYS A 237 5.65 7.35 27.55
N SER A 238 4.43 6.83 27.80
CA SER A 238 4.21 5.44 28.19
C SER A 238 4.66 4.47 27.08
N VAL A 239 4.28 4.74 25.82
CA VAL A 239 4.73 3.98 24.65
C VAL A 239 6.25 4.00 24.54
N PHE A 240 6.88 5.17 24.66
CA PHE A 240 8.32 5.31 24.62
C PHE A 240 8.98 4.42 25.68
N ASN A 241 8.58 4.56 26.94
CA ASN A 241 9.15 3.77 28.04
C ASN A 241 8.89 2.27 27.92
N LYS A 242 7.77 1.85 27.32
CA LYS A 242 7.43 0.43 27.15
C LYS A 242 8.23 -0.23 26.03
N LEU A 243 8.56 0.52 24.97
CA LEU A 243 9.09 -0.05 23.73
C LEU A 243 10.50 0.44 23.36
N TYR A 244 11.10 1.40 24.08
CA TYR A 244 12.45 1.93 23.76
C TYR A 244 13.55 0.85 23.78
N SER A 245 13.38 -0.22 24.55
CA SER A 245 14.34 -1.33 24.59
C SER A 245 14.29 -2.18 23.32
N ARG A 246 13.13 -2.19 22.65
CA ARG A 246 12.89 -2.92 21.40
C ARG A 246 13.35 -2.13 20.18
N PHE A 247 13.15 -0.80 20.20
CA PHE A 247 13.47 0.07 19.07
C PHE A 247 14.60 1.03 19.43
N SER A 248 15.71 1.01 18.69
CA SER A 248 16.81 1.96 18.89
C SER A 248 16.28 3.39 18.73
N PRO A 249 16.30 4.24 19.78
CA PRO A 249 15.76 5.59 19.71
C PRO A 249 16.54 6.43 18.70
N THR A 250 15.84 7.10 17.80
CA THR A 250 16.46 8.03 16.84
C THR A 250 16.22 9.48 17.26
N THR A 251 16.96 10.42 16.67
CA THR A 251 16.77 11.86 16.90
C THR A 251 15.32 12.31 16.67
N LYS A 252 14.59 11.68 15.72
CA LYS A 252 13.15 11.93 15.48
C LYS A 252 12.27 11.48 16.65
N THR A 253 12.55 10.29 17.21
CA THR A 253 11.87 9.75 18.40
C THR A 253 12.01 10.72 19.57
N MET A 254 13.21 11.24 19.79
CA MET A 254 13.49 12.24 20.81
C MET A 254 12.74 13.55 20.52
N ILE A 255 12.78 14.04 19.28
CA ILE A 255 12.07 15.27 18.89
C ILE A 255 10.56 15.19 19.15
N PHE A 256 9.89 14.08 18.83
CA PHE A 256 8.46 13.91 19.13
C PHE A 256 8.18 13.94 20.64
N CYS A 257 9.03 13.32 21.46
CA CYS A 257 8.88 13.35 22.91
C CYS A 257 9.25 14.70 23.55
N PHE A 258 10.21 15.45 22.99
CA PHE A 258 10.79 16.65 23.60
C PHE A 258 10.26 17.99 23.05
N LEU A 259 9.82 18.08 21.79
CA LEU A 259 9.31 19.36 21.23
C LEU A 259 7.89 19.69 21.72
N ASP A 260 7.03 18.71 21.97
CA ASP A 260 5.69 18.97 22.52
C ASP A 260 5.68 19.22 24.03
N LEU A 261 6.76 18.86 24.74
CA LEU A 261 6.98 19.28 26.13
C LEU A 261 7.17 20.80 26.25
N LYS A 262 7.81 21.45 25.26
CA LYS A 262 7.93 22.92 25.26
C LYS A 262 6.57 23.61 25.10
N ASN A 263 5.68 23.09 24.26
CA ASN A 263 4.33 23.65 24.11
C ASN A 263 3.46 23.41 25.35
N LEU A 264 3.66 22.29 26.06
CA LEU A 264 2.96 22.02 27.32
C LEU A 264 3.43 22.94 28.46
N VAL A 265 4.74 23.24 28.53
CA VAL A 265 5.31 24.16 29.54
C VAL A 265 4.91 25.60 29.24
N MET A 266 4.82 26.02 27.97
CA MET A 266 4.35 27.36 27.59
C MET A 266 2.82 27.55 27.69
N SER A 267 2.05 26.48 27.84
CA SER A 267 0.60 26.51 28.12
C SER A 267 0.28 26.49 29.62
N LEU A 268 1.29 26.24 30.47
CA LEU A 268 1.18 26.14 31.93
C LEU A 268 1.95 27.27 32.65
N LEU A 269 2.48 28.24 31.89
CA LEU A 269 3.05 29.52 32.33
C LEU A 269 2.22 30.65 31.73
#